data_AF-A0A0C2GJ11-F1
#
_entry.id   AF-A0A0C2GJ11-F1
#
_cell.length_a   1.000
_cell.length_b   1.000
_cell.length_c   1.000
_cell.angle_alpha   90.00
_cell.angle_beta   90.00
_cell.angle_gamma   90.00
#
_symmetry.space_group_name_H-M   'P 1'
#
loop_
_entity.id
_entity.type
_entity.pdbx_description
1 polymer ?
#
loop_
_entity_poly.entity_id
_entity_poly.type
_entity_poly.pdbx_seq_one_letter_code
_entity_poly.pdbx_strand_id
1 'polypeptide(L)'
;MDKVVTYFQPGLEGCDVSELVRTIGDELAQCEQTAIRGGKRVPTDKQLKLTPQFASSNSVFFKATDDIQSAIHHLEKIASILHDTCGIASVQININPELDGFDSTRIKEMIHGEVEKVNGSITLEKTFEPISKYLWTLRENLNNISTALENGAMEIDMKDKGFPPVLERAHLRKQAAAEAEGLRWQLEKKDMEILELKKTIKSRLDDISNYKLRLDMAEARIESAGKQDNVKVQHLEAKIEQLVADNKKKQMYNIQRIESRAATSPVQASPIGLALGREEAALLEQQLADSREALRRATLEIISLKAELSMAQNRNGVMRLPDMVCGPETLKGKENDAALEAISKEVEQLKRDELKYMVFIPNPSRPRHLQEQDRARFEKEREAYNYQVSTLRTRLHQYWKETCPGQPFPNLFGLSTVKKEPTKVPLQIRDVRYGSEAFKDICNRWGVKA
;
A
#
# COMPACT_ATOMS: atom_id res chain seq x y z
N MET A 1 -30.35 3.43 -27.78
CA MET A 1 -31.25 2.36 -27.31
C MET A 1 -31.45 1.34 -28.42
N ASP A 2 -32.06 1.71 -29.54
CA ASP A 2 -32.32 0.80 -30.68
C ASP A 2 -31.07 0.11 -31.24
N LYS A 3 -29.90 0.75 -31.12
CA LYS A 3 -28.61 0.19 -31.55
C LYS A 3 -28.13 -1.04 -30.77
N VAL A 4 -28.64 -1.32 -29.57
CA VAL A 4 -28.27 -2.55 -28.86
C VAL A 4 -29.08 -3.74 -29.41
N VAL A 5 -30.37 -3.50 -29.69
CA VAL A 5 -31.30 -4.50 -30.24
C VAL A 5 -30.90 -4.88 -31.67
N THR A 6 -30.30 -3.98 -32.44
CA THR A 6 -29.78 -4.30 -33.79
C THR A 6 -28.68 -5.34 -33.81
N TYR A 7 -28.09 -5.67 -32.67
CA TYR A 7 -27.06 -6.71 -32.56
C TYR A 7 -27.59 -8.06 -32.08
N PHE A 8 -28.91 -8.21 -31.93
CA PHE A 8 -29.53 -9.47 -31.50
C PHE A 8 -29.71 -10.40 -32.70
N GLN A 9 -29.54 -11.71 -32.47
CA GLN A 9 -30.01 -12.71 -33.43
C GLN A 9 -31.54 -12.69 -33.55
N PRO A 10 -32.10 -13.05 -34.73
CA PRO A 10 -33.54 -13.18 -34.90
C PRO A 10 -34.16 -14.15 -33.88
N GLY A 11 -35.32 -13.80 -33.32
CA GLY A 11 -36.08 -14.67 -32.40
C GLY A 11 -35.74 -14.51 -30.91
N LEU A 12 -34.91 -13.53 -30.52
CA LEU A 12 -34.59 -13.23 -29.11
C LEU A 12 -35.60 -12.28 -28.43
N GLU A 13 -36.87 -12.34 -28.83
CA GLU A 13 -37.93 -11.56 -28.20
C GLU A 13 -38.21 -12.12 -26.80
N GLY A 14 -38.06 -11.30 -25.75
CA GLY A 14 -38.35 -11.69 -24.37
C GLY A 14 -37.19 -12.32 -23.58
N CYS A 15 -35.95 -12.27 -24.07
CA CYS A 15 -34.79 -12.58 -23.23
C CYS A 15 -34.54 -11.50 -22.18
N ASP A 16 -33.73 -11.82 -21.16
CA ASP A 16 -33.40 -10.93 -20.05
C ASP A 16 -32.73 -9.62 -20.51
N VAL A 17 -31.86 -9.68 -21.52
CA VAL A 17 -31.26 -8.48 -22.13
C VAL A 17 -32.31 -7.64 -22.89
N SER A 18 -33.23 -8.29 -23.62
CA SER A 18 -34.32 -7.61 -24.32
C SER A 18 -35.23 -6.87 -23.35
N GLU A 19 -35.59 -7.55 -22.25
CA GLU A 19 -36.40 -6.97 -21.18
C GLU A 19 -35.70 -5.80 -20.49
N LEU A 20 -34.38 -5.89 -20.25
CA LEU A 20 -33.60 -4.78 -19.74
C LEU A 20 -33.63 -3.57 -20.68
N VAL A 21 -33.36 -3.76 -21.97
CA VAL A 21 -33.34 -2.66 -22.95
C VAL A 21 -34.72 -1.99 -23.04
N ARG A 22 -35.79 -2.79 -23.03
CA ARG A 22 -37.17 -2.27 -22.95
C ARG A 22 -37.39 -1.45 -21.68
N THR A 23 -36.99 -1.99 -20.52
CA THR A 23 -37.14 -1.32 -19.22
C THR A 23 -36.38 0.01 -19.18
N ILE A 24 -35.13 0.05 -19.63
CA ILE A 24 -34.36 1.30 -19.76
C ILE A 24 -35.12 2.28 -20.66
N GLY A 25 -35.72 1.81 -21.77
CA GLY A 25 -36.47 2.65 -22.71
C GLY A 25 -37.71 3.28 -22.08
N ASP A 26 -38.51 2.45 -21.42
CA ASP A 26 -39.74 2.86 -20.74
C ASP A 26 -39.44 3.87 -19.61
N GLU A 27 -38.39 3.61 -18.82
CA GLU A 27 -37.97 4.48 -17.71
C GLU A 27 -37.41 5.83 -18.22
N LEU A 28 -36.60 5.82 -19.26
CA LEU A 28 -36.08 7.06 -19.86
C LEU A 28 -37.19 7.90 -20.47
N ALA A 29 -38.19 7.29 -21.11
CA ALA A 29 -39.37 7.99 -21.63
C ALA A 29 -40.17 8.67 -20.50
N GLN A 30 -40.34 7.99 -19.35
CA GLN A 30 -40.98 8.58 -18.18
C GLN A 30 -40.17 9.73 -17.57
N CYS A 31 -38.84 9.58 -17.51
CA CYS A 31 -37.92 10.62 -17.06
C CYS A 31 -37.99 11.85 -17.98
N GLU A 32 -38.02 11.65 -19.29
CA GLU A 32 -38.17 12.72 -20.28
C GLU A 32 -39.51 13.45 -20.12
N GLN A 33 -40.63 12.72 -19.99
CA GLN A 33 -41.94 13.34 -19.74
C GLN A 33 -41.96 14.18 -18.46
N THR A 34 -41.33 13.68 -17.39
CA THR A 34 -41.19 14.40 -16.12
C THR A 34 -40.34 15.65 -16.28
N ALA A 35 -39.21 15.56 -16.98
CA ALA A 35 -38.34 16.69 -17.25
C ALA A 35 -39.05 17.76 -18.11
N ILE A 36 -39.80 17.36 -19.13
CA ILE A 36 -40.61 18.28 -19.96
C ILE A 36 -41.70 18.96 -19.12
N ARG A 37 -42.39 18.19 -18.27
CA ARG A 37 -43.44 18.73 -17.38
C ARG A 37 -42.86 19.76 -16.40
N GLY A 38 -41.76 19.43 -15.73
CA GLY A 38 -41.04 20.35 -14.84
C GLY A 38 -40.48 21.56 -15.57
N GLY A 39 -39.92 21.36 -16.78
CA GLY A 39 -39.36 22.40 -17.63
C GLY A 39 -40.38 23.49 -18.00
N LYS A 40 -41.64 23.12 -18.25
CA LYS A 40 -42.74 24.09 -18.49
C LYS A 40 -43.07 24.96 -17.28
N ARG A 41 -42.62 24.58 -16.08
CA ARG A 41 -42.82 25.31 -14.82
C ARG A 41 -41.60 26.15 -14.43
N VAL A 42 -40.53 26.08 -15.20
CA VAL A 42 -39.38 26.97 -15.03
C VAL A 42 -39.86 28.40 -15.31
N PRO A 43 -39.79 29.33 -14.34
CA PRO A 43 -40.27 30.69 -14.54
C PRO A 43 -39.45 31.40 -15.64
N THR A 44 -40.14 31.93 -16.65
CA THR A 44 -39.51 32.71 -17.72
C THR A 44 -39.20 34.15 -17.29
N ASP A 45 -40.03 34.72 -16.40
CA ASP A 45 -39.96 36.13 -15.99
C ASP A 45 -39.45 36.35 -14.56
N LYS A 46 -39.34 35.29 -13.74
CA LYS A 46 -38.81 35.36 -12.37
C LYS A 46 -37.39 34.81 -12.34
N GLN A 47 -36.51 35.45 -11.58
CA GLN A 47 -35.19 34.90 -11.33
C GLN A 47 -35.32 33.60 -10.53
N LEU A 48 -34.73 32.53 -11.05
CA LEU A 48 -34.60 31.25 -10.37
C LEU A 48 -33.59 31.39 -9.23
N LYS A 49 -33.86 30.73 -8.10
CA LYS A 49 -32.90 30.51 -7.01
C LYS A 49 -31.67 29.67 -7.43
N LEU A 50 -31.46 29.44 -8.73
CA LEU A 50 -30.33 28.71 -9.29
C LEU A 50 -29.06 29.56 -9.46
N THR A 51 -29.10 30.85 -9.11
CA THR A 51 -27.93 31.74 -9.20
C THR A 51 -27.12 31.70 -7.89
N PRO A 52 -25.77 31.59 -7.96
CA PRO A 52 -24.90 31.57 -6.78
C PRO A 52 -25.07 32.77 -5.83
N GLN A 53 -25.60 33.86 -6.37
CA GLN A 53 -25.84 35.15 -5.71
C GLN A 53 -26.91 35.07 -4.60
N PHE A 54 -27.77 34.04 -4.61
CA PHE A 54 -28.83 33.81 -3.61
C PHE A 54 -28.59 32.54 -2.78
N ALA A 55 -27.39 31.95 -2.90
CA ALA A 55 -27.03 30.67 -2.32
C ALA A 55 -26.74 30.72 -0.81
N SER A 56 -26.67 31.90 -0.18
CA SER A 56 -26.17 32.04 1.19
C SER A 56 -27.13 31.54 2.28
N SER A 57 -28.32 31.01 1.95
CA SER A 57 -29.23 30.45 2.98
C SER A 57 -30.28 29.42 2.52
N ASN A 58 -30.39 29.05 1.24
CA ASN A 58 -31.50 28.18 0.80
C ASN A 58 -31.08 26.72 0.58
N SER A 59 -31.50 25.81 1.47
CA SER A 59 -31.30 24.36 1.32
C SER A 59 -31.86 23.82 0.01
N VAL A 60 -32.91 24.46 -0.53
CA VAL A 60 -33.57 24.09 -1.79
C VAL A 60 -32.65 24.31 -3.01
N PHE A 61 -31.78 25.33 -3.01
CA PHE A 61 -30.83 25.56 -4.10
C PHE A 61 -29.78 24.45 -4.17
N PHE A 62 -29.06 24.22 -3.07
CA PHE A 62 -28.03 23.19 -3.01
C PHE A 62 -28.60 21.80 -3.31
N LYS A 63 -29.79 21.49 -2.79
CA LYS A 63 -30.47 20.22 -3.07
C LYS A 63 -30.86 20.08 -4.55
N ALA A 64 -31.45 21.10 -5.17
CA ALA A 64 -31.83 21.03 -6.57
C ALA A 64 -30.61 20.93 -7.51
N THR A 65 -29.52 21.65 -7.20
CA THR A 65 -28.26 21.54 -7.96
C THR A 65 -27.62 20.16 -7.82
N ASP A 66 -27.60 19.60 -6.60
CA ASP A 66 -27.10 18.24 -6.35
C ASP A 66 -27.97 17.18 -7.06
N ASP A 67 -29.29 17.29 -6.97
CA ASP A 67 -30.23 16.41 -7.67
C ASP A 67 -30.00 16.48 -9.20
N ILE A 68 -29.74 17.66 -9.78
CA ILE A 68 -29.42 17.83 -11.21
C ILE A 68 -28.08 17.18 -11.57
N GLN A 69 -27.02 17.45 -10.80
CA GLN A 69 -25.70 16.88 -11.06
C GLN A 69 -25.72 15.35 -10.93
N SER A 70 -26.41 14.85 -9.91
CA SER A 70 -26.63 13.43 -9.70
C SER A 70 -27.42 12.82 -10.86
N ALA A 71 -28.50 13.46 -11.34
CA ALA A 71 -29.25 12.99 -12.52
C ALA A 71 -28.36 12.89 -13.77
N ILE A 72 -27.55 13.92 -14.06
CA ILE A 72 -26.60 13.91 -15.19
C ILE A 72 -25.62 12.75 -15.07
N HIS A 73 -25.02 12.59 -13.88
CA HIS A 73 -24.05 11.53 -13.63
C HIS A 73 -24.63 10.13 -13.90
N HIS A 74 -25.83 9.85 -13.39
CA HIS A 74 -26.49 8.56 -13.56
C HIS A 74 -26.86 8.28 -15.02
N LEU A 75 -27.31 9.31 -15.75
CA LEU A 75 -27.58 9.20 -17.19
C LEU A 75 -26.31 8.92 -17.99
N GLU A 76 -25.20 9.60 -17.67
CA GLU A 76 -23.89 9.36 -18.30
C GLU A 76 -23.40 7.93 -18.07
N LYS A 77 -23.58 7.37 -16.87
CA LYS A 77 -23.20 5.97 -16.58
C LYS A 77 -23.97 4.98 -17.45
N ILE A 78 -25.30 5.14 -17.55
CA ILE A 78 -26.14 4.28 -18.40
C ILE A 78 -25.72 4.43 -19.87
N ALA A 79 -25.52 5.66 -20.34
CA ALA A 79 -25.14 5.94 -21.70
C ALA A 79 -23.78 5.33 -22.07
N SER A 80 -22.77 5.44 -21.18
CA SER A 80 -21.44 4.85 -21.39
C SER A 80 -21.53 3.33 -21.51
N ILE A 81 -22.19 2.66 -20.55
CA ILE A 81 -22.33 1.19 -20.56
C ILE A 81 -22.95 0.71 -21.87
N LEU A 82 -24.03 1.35 -22.32
CA LEU A 82 -24.70 0.97 -23.56
C LEU A 82 -23.84 1.31 -24.80
N HIS A 83 -23.17 2.46 -24.80
CA HIS A 83 -22.32 2.89 -25.91
C HIS A 83 -21.13 1.95 -26.10
N ASP A 84 -20.43 1.63 -25.02
CA ASP A 84 -19.25 0.77 -25.02
C ASP A 84 -19.64 -0.67 -25.38
N THR A 85 -20.79 -1.15 -24.89
CA THR A 85 -21.37 -2.44 -25.31
C THR A 85 -21.62 -2.46 -26.82
N CYS A 86 -22.25 -1.42 -27.39
CA CYS A 86 -22.44 -1.31 -28.83
C CYS A 86 -21.10 -1.24 -29.59
N GLY A 87 -20.09 -0.57 -29.02
CA GLY A 87 -18.75 -0.49 -29.60
C GLY A 87 -18.11 -1.87 -29.71
N ILE A 88 -18.17 -2.68 -28.65
CA ILE A 88 -17.66 -4.05 -28.64
C ILE A 88 -18.42 -4.93 -29.64
N ALA A 89 -19.75 -4.87 -29.61
CA ALA A 89 -20.59 -5.64 -30.52
C ALA A 89 -20.28 -5.30 -32.00
N SER A 90 -20.12 -4.01 -32.31
CA SER A 90 -19.77 -3.54 -33.65
C SER A 90 -18.41 -4.04 -34.11
N VAL A 91 -17.40 -4.03 -33.24
CA VAL A 91 -16.05 -4.54 -33.58
C VAL A 91 -16.10 -6.05 -33.83
N GLN A 92 -16.82 -6.81 -33.01
CA GLN A 92 -16.91 -8.26 -33.14
C GLN A 92 -17.64 -8.70 -34.41
N ILE A 93 -18.72 -8.00 -34.82
CA ILE A 93 -19.41 -8.27 -36.10
C ILE A 93 -18.49 -7.94 -37.30
N ASN A 94 -17.76 -6.83 -37.24
CA ASN A 94 -16.86 -6.45 -38.33
C ASN A 94 -15.71 -7.45 -38.53
N ILE A 95 -15.25 -8.11 -37.46
CA ILE A 95 -14.22 -9.15 -37.54
C ILE A 95 -14.79 -10.46 -38.10
N ASN A 96 -16.07 -10.76 -37.84
CA ASN A 96 -16.75 -11.97 -38.30
C ASN A 96 -18.05 -11.63 -39.05
N PRO A 97 -17.98 -11.24 -40.35
CA PRO A 97 -19.13 -10.78 -41.12
C PRO A 97 -20.23 -11.84 -41.35
N GLU A 98 -19.94 -13.11 -41.07
CA GLU A 98 -20.90 -14.22 -41.14
C GLU A 98 -21.85 -14.27 -39.92
N LEU A 99 -21.59 -13.47 -38.88
CA LEU A 99 -22.46 -13.37 -37.72
C LEU A 99 -23.67 -12.48 -38.01
N ASP A 100 -24.87 -13.06 -38.00
CA ASP A 100 -26.16 -12.37 -38.13
C ASP A 100 -26.65 -11.76 -36.79
N GLY A 101 -25.72 -11.46 -35.88
CA GLY A 101 -25.97 -10.98 -34.51
C GLY A 101 -25.45 -11.92 -33.42
N PHE A 102 -25.67 -11.52 -32.16
CA PHE A 102 -25.26 -12.24 -30.96
C PHE A 102 -26.46 -12.84 -30.23
N ASP A 103 -26.22 -13.96 -29.54
CA ASP A 103 -27.17 -14.51 -28.59
C ASP A 103 -27.27 -13.65 -27.31
N SER A 104 -28.32 -13.86 -26.51
CA SER A 104 -28.56 -13.10 -25.28
C SER A 104 -27.41 -13.20 -24.28
N THR A 105 -26.82 -14.39 -24.14
CA THR A 105 -25.74 -14.65 -23.20
C THR A 105 -24.51 -13.82 -23.54
N ARG A 106 -24.14 -13.78 -24.82
CA ARG A 106 -22.99 -13.03 -25.30
C ARG A 106 -23.16 -11.53 -25.14
N ILE A 107 -24.36 -11.01 -25.37
CA ILE A 107 -24.64 -9.58 -25.13
C ILE A 107 -24.61 -9.26 -23.64
N LYS A 108 -25.14 -10.16 -22.80
CA LYS A 108 -25.06 -10.03 -21.35
C LYS A 108 -23.62 -10.01 -20.85
N GLU A 109 -22.74 -10.84 -21.40
CA GLU A 109 -21.29 -10.81 -21.10
C GLU A 109 -20.64 -9.47 -21.49
N MET A 110 -20.99 -8.91 -22.65
CA MET A 110 -20.48 -7.61 -23.08
C MET A 110 -20.94 -6.49 -22.13
N ILE A 111 -22.21 -6.49 -21.74
CA ILE A 111 -22.75 -5.55 -20.75
C ILE A 111 -22.05 -5.74 -19.40
N HIS A 112 -21.86 -7.00 -18.96
CA HIS A 112 -21.19 -7.34 -17.71
C HIS A 112 -19.77 -6.79 -17.66
N GLY A 113 -18.99 -6.94 -18.73
CA GLY A 113 -17.64 -6.38 -18.81
C GLY A 113 -17.62 -4.85 -18.66
N GLU A 114 -18.59 -4.13 -19.22
CA GLU A 114 -18.69 -2.67 -19.06
C GLU A 114 -19.20 -2.26 -17.68
N VAL A 115 -20.16 -3.00 -17.11
CA VAL A 115 -20.65 -2.78 -15.75
C VAL A 115 -19.52 -3.01 -14.74
N GLU A 116 -18.70 -4.06 -14.90
CA GLU A 116 -17.59 -4.37 -13.98
C GLU A 116 -16.53 -3.26 -13.97
N LYS A 117 -16.22 -2.65 -15.12
CA LYS A 117 -15.31 -1.48 -15.19
C LYS A 117 -15.82 -0.29 -14.39
N VAL A 118 -17.14 -0.07 -14.37
CA VAL A 118 -17.76 1.09 -13.73
C VAL A 118 -18.06 0.84 -12.25
N ASN A 119 -18.45 -0.39 -11.89
CA ASN A 119 -19.00 -0.74 -10.58
C ASN A 119 -18.10 -1.64 -9.74
N GLY A 120 -16.98 -2.13 -10.31
CA GLY A 120 -16.14 -3.15 -9.68
C GLY A 120 -16.73 -4.55 -9.83
N SER A 121 -16.09 -5.52 -9.18
CA SER A 121 -16.41 -6.94 -9.34
C SER A 121 -17.87 -7.25 -8.98
N ILE A 122 -18.60 -7.82 -9.94
CA ILE A 122 -20.02 -8.20 -9.83
C ILE A 122 -20.23 -9.55 -10.53
N THR A 123 -21.17 -10.36 -10.06
CA THR A 123 -21.50 -11.63 -10.72
C THR A 123 -22.36 -11.39 -11.97
N LEU A 124 -22.29 -12.31 -12.94
CA LEU A 124 -23.02 -12.18 -14.21
C LEU A 124 -24.54 -12.10 -14.00
N GLU A 125 -25.07 -12.77 -12.98
CA GLU A 125 -26.50 -12.77 -12.63
C GLU A 125 -26.96 -11.38 -12.16
N LYS A 126 -26.07 -10.63 -11.50
CA LYS A 126 -26.36 -9.32 -10.93
C LYS A 126 -26.01 -8.15 -11.85
N THR A 127 -25.54 -8.43 -13.06
CA THR A 127 -25.12 -7.42 -14.06
C THR A 127 -26.10 -6.26 -14.23
N PHE A 128 -27.40 -6.52 -14.13
CA PHE A 128 -28.42 -5.51 -14.38
C PHE A 128 -28.80 -4.70 -13.12
N GLU A 129 -28.45 -5.15 -11.91
CA GLU A 129 -28.79 -4.44 -10.67
C GLU A 129 -28.21 -3.02 -10.63
N PRO A 130 -26.94 -2.76 -11.00
CA PRO A 130 -26.40 -1.40 -11.03
C PRO A 130 -27.13 -0.48 -12.02
N ILE A 131 -27.49 -1.00 -13.20
CA ILE A 131 -28.20 -0.25 -14.23
C ILE A 131 -29.60 0.15 -13.72
N SER A 132 -30.32 -0.80 -13.11
CA SER A 132 -31.61 -0.54 -12.49
C SER A 132 -31.52 0.49 -11.36
N LYS A 133 -30.45 0.45 -10.55
CA LYS A 133 -30.21 1.44 -9.50
C LYS A 133 -29.97 2.85 -10.08
N TYR A 134 -29.22 2.94 -11.18
CA TYR A 134 -28.97 4.21 -11.86
C TYR A 134 -30.27 4.82 -12.41
N LEU A 135 -31.12 4.00 -13.05
CA LEU A 135 -32.43 4.43 -13.53
C LEU A 135 -33.34 4.91 -12.41
N TRP A 136 -33.40 4.15 -11.31
CA TRP A 136 -34.24 4.49 -10.16
C TRP A 136 -33.82 5.84 -9.56
N THR A 137 -32.52 6.06 -9.37
CA THR A 137 -31.96 7.30 -8.81
C THR A 137 -32.20 8.49 -9.75
N LEU A 138 -31.99 8.29 -11.06
CA LEU A 138 -32.29 9.30 -12.07
C LEU A 138 -33.76 9.76 -11.99
N ARG A 139 -34.69 8.81 -11.93
CA ARG A 139 -36.12 9.08 -11.84
C ARG A 139 -36.48 9.83 -10.55
N GLU A 140 -35.93 9.41 -9.41
CA GLU A 140 -36.17 10.07 -8.12
C GLU A 140 -35.68 11.52 -8.14
N ASN A 141 -34.47 11.77 -8.63
CA ASN A 141 -33.92 13.12 -8.75
C ASN A 141 -34.79 14.02 -9.63
N LEU A 142 -35.21 13.54 -10.81
CA LEU A 142 -36.07 14.30 -11.72
C LEU A 142 -37.44 14.57 -11.11
N ASN A 143 -38.02 13.63 -10.38
CA ASN A 143 -39.29 13.84 -9.66
C ASN A 143 -39.15 14.88 -8.54
N ASN A 144 -38.04 14.84 -7.79
CA ASN A 144 -37.75 15.84 -6.75
C ASN A 144 -37.66 17.25 -7.34
N ILE A 145 -36.93 17.39 -8.46
CA ILE A 145 -36.81 18.66 -9.18
C ILE A 145 -38.16 19.13 -9.71
N SER A 146 -38.91 18.25 -10.38
CA SER A 146 -40.25 18.56 -10.92
C SER A 146 -41.19 19.04 -9.81
N THR A 147 -41.22 18.34 -8.67
CA THR A 147 -42.07 18.69 -7.52
C THR A 147 -41.67 20.04 -6.92
N ALA A 148 -40.38 20.31 -6.79
CA ALA A 148 -39.89 21.58 -6.26
C ALA A 148 -40.19 22.77 -7.21
N LEU A 149 -40.20 22.53 -8.53
CA LEU A 149 -40.65 23.51 -9.52
C LEU A 149 -42.17 23.73 -9.47
N GLU A 150 -42.96 22.65 -9.36
CA GLU A 150 -44.42 22.72 -9.25
C GLU A 150 -44.88 23.47 -7.99
N ASN A 151 -44.17 23.29 -6.88
CA ASN A 151 -44.45 23.96 -5.61
C ASN A 151 -43.92 25.40 -5.54
N GLY A 152 -43.25 25.89 -6.59
CA GLY A 152 -42.66 27.24 -6.62
C GLY A 152 -41.49 27.43 -5.64
N ALA A 153 -40.95 26.35 -5.06
CA ALA A 153 -39.90 26.41 -4.03
C ALA A 153 -38.59 27.02 -4.56
N MET A 154 -38.40 26.97 -5.89
CA MET A 154 -37.24 27.52 -6.61
C MET A 154 -37.41 28.98 -7.06
N GLU A 155 -38.56 29.62 -6.82
CA GLU A 155 -38.80 31.03 -7.16
C GLU A 155 -38.22 31.99 -6.11
N ILE A 156 -37.69 33.13 -6.55
CA ILE A 156 -37.29 34.25 -5.69
C ILE A 156 -38.49 35.17 -5.46
N ASP A 157 -38.89 35.39 -4.20
CA ASP A 157 -39.89 36.41 -3.86
C ASP A 157 -39.23 37.80 -3.87
N MET A 158 -39.66 38.66 -4.80
CA MET A 158 -39.09 40.01 -4.99
C MET A 158 -39.46 40.99 -3.87
N LYS A 159 -40.31 40.59 -2.90
CA LYS A 159 -40.71 41.43 -1.77
C LYS A 159 -39.65 41.56 -0.66
N ASP A 160 -38.60 40.74 -0.67
CA ASP A 160 -37.58 40.71 0.38
C ASP A 160 -36.43 41.72 0.13
N LYS A 161 -36.77 42.99 -0.10
CA LYS A 161 -35.79 44.10 -0.12
C LYS A 161 -35.59 44.64 1.30
N GLY A 162 -35.16 43.79 2.22
CA GLY A 162 -34.70 44.18 3.56
C GLY A 162 -33.19 44.03 3.68
N PHE A 163 -32.44 45.11 3.46
CA PHE A 163 -31.00 45.29 3.74
C PHE A 163 -30.04 44.10 3.44
N PRO A 164 -29.74 43.84 2.15
CA PRO A 164 -28.97 42.67 1.70
C PRO A 164 -27.54 42.53 2.27
N PRO A 165 -26.67 43.56 2.33
CA PRO A 165 -25.26 43.34 2.70
C PRO A 165 -25.02 43.13 4.20
N VAL A 166 -25.91 43.63 5.06
CA VAL A 166 -25.74 43.58 6.52
C VAL A 166 -26.28 42.29 7.09
N LEU A 167 -27.46 41.84 6.62
CA LEU A 167 -28.02 40.56 7.02
C LEU A 167 -27.18 39.40 6.50
N GLU A 168 -26.71 39.46 5.25
CA GLU A 168 -25.80 38.45 4.71
C GLU A 168 -24.50 38.36 5.53
N ARG A 169 -23.92 39.51 5.90
CA ARG A 169 -22.75 39.55 6.78
C ARG A 169 -23.06 39.00 8.19
N ALA A 170 -24.26 39.25 8.71
CA ALA A 170 -24.68 38.71 10.01
C ALA A 170 -24.87 37.18 9.96
N HIS A 171 -25.48 36.65 8.90
CA HIS A 171 -25.66 35.21 8.69
C HIS A 171 -24.33 34.49 8.50
N LEU A 172 -23.43 35.04 7.66
CA LEU A 172 -22.08 34.51 7.49
C LEU A 172 -21.30 34.48 8.81
N ARG A 173 -21.41 35.54 9.63
CA ARG A 173 -20.79 35.54 10.96
C ARG A 173 -21.41 34.51 11.91
N LYS A 174 -22.73 34.32 11.87
CA LYS A 174 -23.42 33.33 12.70
C LYS A 174 -23.00 31.90 12.29
N GLN A 175 -22.90 31.64 10.99
CA GLN A 175 -22.43 30.36 10.46
C GLN A 175 -20.96 30.11 10.82
N ALA A 176 -20.08 31.09 10.58
CA ALA A 176 -18.67 30.98 10.94
C ALA A 176 -18.47 30.76 12.45
N ALA A 177 -19.32 31.36 13.29
CA ALA A 177 -19.31 31.12 14.74
C ALA A 177 -19.71 29.68 15.08
N ALA A 178 -20.77 29.14 14.46
CA ALA A 178 -21.20 27.75 14.67
C ALA A 178 -20.16 26.73 14.17
N GLU A 179 -19.54 26.98 13.01
CA GLU A 179 -18.45 26.15 12.49
C GLU A 179 -17.22 26.20 13.41
N ALA A 180 -16.87 27.38 13.94
CA ALA A 180 -15.78 27.52 14.90
C ALA A 180 -16.06 26.78 16.22
N GLU A 181 -17.31 26.79 16.72
CA GLU A 181 -17.71 26.00 17.88
C GLU A 181 -17.62 24.49 17.61
N GLY A 182 -18.03 24.03 16.43
CA GLY A 182 -17.88 22.64 16.00
C GLY A 182 -16.42 22.20 15.94
N LEU A 183 -15.55 23.04 15.37
CA LEU A 183 -14.09 22.79 15.33
C LEU A 183 -13.48 22.80 16.73
N ARG A 184 -13.92 23.71 17.61
CA ARG A 184 -13.48 23.76 19.01
C ARG A 184 -13.82 22.47 19.75
N TRP A 185 -15.03 21.94 19.57
CA TRP A 185 -15.44 20.68 20.18
C TRP A 185 -14.64 19.48 19.65
N GLN A 186 -14.36 19.44 18.33
CA GLN A 186 -13.50 18.41 17.76
C GLN A 186 -12.06 18.49 18.30
N LEU A 187 -11.52 19.70 18.48
CA LEU A 187 -10.20 19.91 19.07
C LEU A 187 -10.16 19.42 20.52
N GLU A 188 -11.17 19.75 21.32
CA GLU A 188 -11.29 19.32 22.72
C GLU A 188 -11.38 17.78 22.82
N LYS A 189 -12.12 17.14 21.92
CA LYS A 189 -12.15 15.67 21.81
C LYS A 189 -10.76 15.10 21.50
N LYS A 190 -10.03 15.71 20.54
CA LYS A 190 -8.67 15.30 20.18
C LYS A 190 -7.68 15.51 21.32
N ASP A 191 -7.80 16.59 22.07
CA ASP A 191 -6.97 16.84 23.25
C ASP A 191 -7.22 15.79 24.35
N MET A 192 -8.47 15.36 24.53
CA MET A 192 -8.81 14.28 25.46
C MET A 192 -8.22 12.93 24.99
N GLU A 193 -8.34 12.60 23.70
CA GLU A 193 -7.70 11.42 23.10
C GLU A 193 -6.17 11.44 23.32
N ILE A 194 -5.53 12.59 23.08
CA ILE A 194 -4.10 12.78 23.32
C ILE A 194 -3.75 12.59 24.80
N LEU A 195 -4.57 13.09 25.72
CA LEU A 195 -4.35 12.93 27.15
C LEU A 195 -4.40 11.46 27.58
N GLU A 196 -5.37 10.70 27.10
CA GLU A 196 -5.50 9.27 27.39
C GLU A 196 -4.36 8.45 26.76
N LEU A 197 -3.94 8.79 25.53
CA LEU A 197 -2.78 8.19 24.90
C LEU A 197 -1.50 8.48 25.72
N LYS A 198 -1.32 9.70 26.22
CA LYS A 198 -0.19 10.06 27.10
C LYS A 198 -0.19 9.25 28.40
N LYS A 199 -1.35 9.05 29.03
CA LYS A 199 -1.48 8.18 30.22
C LYS A 199 -1.09 6.74 29.91
N THR A 200 -1.55 6.22 28.77
CA THR A 200 -1.23 4.86 28.30
C THR A 200 0.27 4.70 28.05
N ILE A 201 0.89 5.65 27.36
CA ILE A 201 2.35 5.64 27.11
C ILE A 201 3.12 5.65 28.43
N LYS A 202 2.74 6.50 29.39
CA LYS A 202 3.39 6.55 30.70
C LYS A 202 3.30 5.20 31.43
N SER A 203 2.12 4.59 31.49
CA SER A 203 1.94 3.25 32.05
C SER A 203 2.83 2.22 31.37
N ARG A 204 2.95 2.27 30.04
CA ARG A 204 3.81 1.34 29.28
C ARG A 204 5.30 1.58 29.54
N LEU A 205 5.72 2.83 29.75
CA LEU A 205 7.10 3.15 30.13
C LEU A 205 7.43 2.62 31.54
N ASP A 206 6.48 2.71 32.47
CA ASP A 206 6.61 2.14 33.81
C ASP A 206 6.71 0.59 33.74
N ASP A 207 5.88 -0.05 32.90
CA ASP A 207 5.95 -1.50 32.63
C ASP A 207 7.33 -1.90 32.07
N ILE A 208 7.82 -1.19 31.05
CA ILE A 208 9.14 -1.43 30.43
C ILE A 208 10.25 -1.29 31.46
N SER A 209 10.19 -0.27 32.31
CA SER A 209 11.17 -0.04 33.38
C SER A 209 11.15 -1.19 34.39
N ASN A 210 9.98 -1.73 34.72
CA ASN A 210 9.85 -2.91 35.58
C ASN A 210 10.46 -4.15 34.93
N TYR A 211 10.18 -4.39 33.65
CA TYR A 211 10.77 -5.52 32.91
C TYR A 211 12.29 -5.42 32.80
N LYS A 212 12.81 -4.21 32.56
CA LYS A 212 14.25 -3.97 32.54
C LYS A 212 14.90 -4.29 33.89
N LEU A 213 14.31 -3.85 35.00
CA LEU A 213 14.81 -4.21 36.32
C LEU A 213 14.81 -5.73 36.55
N ARG A 214 13.75 -6.43 36.13
CA ARG A 214 13.68 -7.90 36.23
C ARG A 214 14.75 -8.59 35.38
N LEU A 215 15.03 -8.05 34.19
CA LEU A 215 16.09 -8.53 33.31
C LEU A 215 17.45 -8.35 33.98
N ASP A 216 17.77 -7.15 34.46
CA ASP A 216 19.03 -6.85 35.15
C ASP A 216 19.24 -7.78 36.36
N MET A 217 18.18 -8.07 37.13
CA MET A 217 18.21 -9.04 38.23
C MET A 217 18.47 -10.47 37.77
N ALA A 218 17.92 -10.88 36.63
CA ALA A 218 18.13 -12.20 36.07
C ALA A 218 19.57 -12.35 35.52
N GLU A 219 20.07 -11.33 34.83
CA GLU A 219 21.46 -11.26 34.35
C GLU A 219 22.45 -11.33 35.52
N ALA A 220 22.21 -10.56 36.59
CA ALA A 220 23.05 -10.61 37.79
C ALA A 220 23.06 -12.01 38.45
N ARG A 221 21.93 -12.72 38.44
CA ARG A 221 21.86 -14.11 38.93
C ARG A 221 22.67 -15.06 38.05
N ILE A 222 22.56 -14.94 36.73
CA ILE A 222 23.31 -15.75 35.76
C ILE A 222 24.82 -15.50 35.94
N GLU A 223 25.23 -14.24 36.05
CA GLU A 223 26.63 -13.86 36.28
C GLU A 223 27.17 -14.43 37.60
N SER A 224 26.38 -14.36 38.68
CA SER A 224 26.75 -14.96 39.96
C SER A 224 26.84 -16.49 39.91
N ALA A 225 25.91 -17.14 39.20
CA ALA A 225 25.95 -18.59 39.01
C ALA A 225 27.17 -19.01 38.19
N GLY A 226 27.47 -18.29 37.11
CA GLY A 226 28.66 -18.52 36.27
C GLY A 226 29.97 -18.43 37.06
N LYS A 227 30.09 -17.45 37.97
CA LYS A 227 31.26 -17.35 38.87
C LYS A 227 31.37 -18.55 39.80
N GLN A 228 30.27 -19.00 40.41
CA GLN A 228 30.28 -20.17 41.28
C GLN A 228 30.66 -21.44 40.52
N ASP A 229 30.16 -21.61 39.30
CA ASP A 229 30.50 -22.76 38.47
C ASP A 229 31.96 -22.72 38.04
N ASN A 230 32.52 -21.54 37.73
CA ASN A 230 33.94 -21.41 37.42
C ASN A 230 34.83 -21.81 38.62
N VAL A 231 34.45 -21.44 39.85
CA VAL A 231 35.16 -21.88 41.06
C VAL A 231 35.09 -23.40 41.24
N LYS A 232 33.94 -24.02 40.97
CA LYS A 232 33.80 -25.49 41.01
C LYS A 232 34.68 -26.16 39.95
N VAL A 233 34.73 -25.60 38.74
CA VAL A 233 35.59 -26.10 37.66
C VAL A 233 37.05 -26.05 38.08
N GLN A 234 37.55 -24.91 38.57
CA GLN A 234 38.92 -24.77 39.06
C GLN A 234 39.24 -25.77 40.19
N HIS A 235 38.29 -26.00 41.11
CA HIS A 235 38.48 -26.98 42.17
C HIS A 235 38.57 -28.42 41.64
N LEU A 236 37.73 -28.78 40.67
CA LEU A 236 37.78 -30.08 40.02
C LEU A 236 39.06 -30.26 39.21
N GLU A 237 39.50 -29.24 38.48
CA GLU A 237 40.78 -29.24 37.74
C GLU A 237 41.96 -29.46 38.69
N ALA A 238 42.04 -28.73 39.81
CA ALA A 238 43.08 -28.92 40.82
C ALA A 238 43.06 -30.34 41.41
N LYS A 239 41.87 -30.91 41.64
CA LYS A 239 41.72 -32.28 42.13
C LYS A 239 42.18 -33.30 41.08
N ILE A 240 41.90 -33.06 39.79
CA ILE A 240 42.37 -33.89 38.68
C ILE A 240 43.91 -33.84 38.62
N GLU A 241 44.51 -32.65 38.66
CA GLU A 241 45.97 -32.51 38.65
C GLU A 241 46.63 -33.24 39.82
N GLN A 242 46.04 -33.14 41.03
CA GLN A 242 46.53 -33.86 42.20
C GLN A 242 46.47 -35.39 41.99
N LEU A 243 45.35 -35.91 41.50
CA LEU A 243 45.20 -37.34 41.21
C LEU A 243 46.19 -37.82 40.14
N VAL A 244 46.42 -37.01 39.10
CA VAL A 244 47.41 -37.29 38.05
C VAL A 244 48.82 -37.33 38.64
N ALA A 245 49.18 -36.37 39.50
CA ALA A 245 50.49 -36.33 40.16
C ALA A 245 50.71 -37.54 41.09
N ASP A 246 49.69 -37.90 41.88
CA ASP A 246 49.75 -39.08 42.76
C ASP A 246 49.86 -40.37 41.97
N ASN A 247 49.15 -40.48 40.85
CA ASN A 247 49.26 -41.64 39.96
C ASN A 247 50.67 -41.74 39.35
N LYS A 248 51.24 -40.62 38.88
CA LYS A 248 52.63 -40.57 38.37
C LYS A 248 53.65 -40.98 39.44
N LYS A 249 53.50 -40.52 40.69
CA LYS A 249 54.34 -40.95 41.81
C LYS A 249 54.21 -42.46 42.07
N LYS A 250 52.99 -43.00 42.08
CA LYS A 250 52.76 -44.45 42.23
C LYS A 250 53.38 -45.25 41.09
N GLN A 251 53.27 -44.78 39.85
CA GLN A 251 53.93 -45.41 38.70
C GLN A 251 55.45 -45.41 38.86
N MET A 252 56.06 -44.30 39.26
CA MET A 252 57.50 -44.23 39.54
C MET A 252 57.91 -45.19 40.66
N TYR A 253 57.18 -45.22 41.78
CA TYR A 253 57.44 -46.17 42.86
C TYR A 253 57.35 -47.64 42.38
N ASN A 254 56.35 -47.97 41.57
CA ASN A 254 56.20 -49.31 41.00
C ASN A 254 57.35 -49.67 40.06
N ILE A 255 57.80 -48.74 39.21
CA ILE A 255 58.98 -48.92 38.34
C ILE A 255 60.22 -49.19 39.21
N GLN A 256 60.46 -48.36 40.23
CA GLN A 256 61.61 -48.51 41.14
C GLN A 256 61.57 -49.83 41.93
N ARG A 257 60.37 -50.30 42.29
CA ARG A 257 60.14 -51.62 42.92
C ARG A 257 60.44 -52.79 41.97
N ILE A 258 60.12 -52.65 40.68
CA ILE A 258 60.45 -53.66 39.67
C ILE A 258 61.96 -53.70 39.43
N GLU A 259 62.60 -52.55 39.32
CA GLU A 259 64.06 -52.43 39.14
C GLU A 259 64.84 -53.01 40.33
N SER A 260 64.39 -52.77 41.57
CA SER A 260 65.00 -53.36 42.77
C SER A 260 64.77 -54.87 42.91
N ARG A 261 63.69 -55.42 42.32
CA ARG A 261 63.47 -56.88 42.22
C ARG A 261 64.33 -57.55 41.13
N ALA A 262 64.72 -56.80 40.09
CA ALA A 262 65.61 -57.27 39.03
C ALA A 262 67.09 -57.31 39.46
N ALA A 263 67.47 -56.65 40.56
CA ALA A 263 68.84 -56.56 41.05
C ALA A 263 69.27 -57.71 42.00
N THR A 264 68.37 -58.62 42.38
CA THR A 264 68.71 -59.81 43.19
C THR A 264 68.40 -61.11 42.46
N SER A 265 69.49 -61.78 42.07
CA SER A 265 69.66 -63.17 41.63
C SER A 265 69.52 -63.47 40.13
N PRO A 266 70.56 -64.12 39.54
CA PRO A 266 70.59 -64.53 38.14
C PRO A 266 70.11 -65.99 37.96
N VAL A 267 69.88 -66.33 36.68
CA VAL A 267 69.76 -67.68 36.12
C VAL A 267 68.44 -68.41 36.42
N GLN A 268 67.53 -68.46 35.43
CA GLN A 268 67.44 -69.60 34.51
C GLN A 268 66.41 -69.33 33.43
N ALA A 269 66.85 -69.38 32.18
CA ALA A 269 65.97 -69.40 31.01
C ALA A 269 65.17 -70.71 31.01
N SER A 270 63.84 -70.59 31.09
CA SER A 270 62.91 -71.60 30.61
C SER A 270 62.23 -71.07 29.36
N PRO A 271 62.29 -71.78 28.21
CA PRO A 271 61.79 -71.28 26.93
C PRO A 271 60.27 -71.46 26.79
N ILE A 272 59.52 -70.99 27.79
CA ILE A 272 58.05 -71.02 27.80
C ILE A 272 57.44 -69.64 28.15
N GLY A 273 58.24 -68.68 28.62
CA GLY A 273 57.75 -67.35 29.05
C GLY A 273 57.72 -66.25 27.98
N LEU A 274 58.29 -66.48 26.78
CA LEU A 274 58.28 -65.48 25.70
C LEU A 274 56.95 -65.45 24.92
N ALA A 275 56.13 -66.49 25.02
CA ALA A 275 54.78 -66.49 24.48
C ALA A 275 53.83 -65.66 25.37
N LEU A 276 53.85 -65.90 26.69
CA LEU A 276 53.00 -65.20 27.67
C LEU A 276 53.25 -63.69 27.74
N GLY A 277 54.51 -63.24 27.68
CA GLY A 277 54.80 -61.80 27.71
C GLY A 277 54.47 -61.06 26.40
N ARG A 278 54.54 -61.75 25.25
CA ARG A 278 54.15 -61.17 23.95
C ARG A 278 52.63 -61.17 23.79
N GLU A 279 51.96 -62.19 24.32
CA GLU A 279 50.51 -62.32 24.33
C GLU A 279 49.86 -61.36 25.34
N GLU A 280 50.48 -61.17 26.52
CA GLU A 280 50.08 -60.16 27.51
C GLU A 280 50.38 -58.73 27.02
N ALA A 281 51.52 -58.49 26.36
CA ALA A 281 51.80 -57.21 25.71
C ALA A 281 50.84 -56.93 24.54
N ALA A 282 50.50 -57.94 23.74
CA ALA A 282 49.51 -57.82 22.67
C ALA A 282 48.11 -57.57 23.25
N LEU A 283 47.74 -58.21 24.36
CA LEU A 283 46.48 -57.95 25.07
C LEU A 283 46.42 -56.53 25.65
N LEU A 284 47.50 -56.03 26.23
CA LEU A 284 47.57 -54.66 26.73
C LEU A 284 47.55 -53.63 25.60
N GLU A 285 48.21 -53.91 24.47
CA GLU A 285 48.20 -53.06 23.29
C GLU A 285 46.82 -53.05 22.61
N GLN A 286 46.16 -54.20 22.55
CA GLN A 286 44.77 -54.36 22.14
C GLN A 286 43.83 -53.58 23.07
N GLN A 287 44.00 -53.71 24.40
CA GLN A 287 43.17 -53.02 25.39
C GLN A 287 43.36 -51.50 25.33
N LEU A 288 44.57 -51.03 25.02
CA LEU A 288 44.87 -49.61 24.83
C LEU A 288 44.29 -49.11 23.50
N ALA A 289 44.34 -49.91 22.43
CA ALA A 289 43.66 -49.60 21.17
C ALA A 289 42.14 -49.54 21.35
N ASP A 290 41.55 -50.48 22.08
CA ASP A 290 40.12 -50.52 22.40
C ASP A 290 39.71 -49.33 23.27
N SER A 291 40.56 -48.93 24.24
CA SER A 291 40.34 -47.74 25.07
C SER A 291 40.41 -46.45 24.25
N ARG A 292 41.36 -46.33 23.32
CA ARG A 292 41.45 -45.20 22.39
C ARG A 292 40.25 -45.14 21.44
N GLU A 293 39.78 -46.28 20.98
CA GLU A 293 38.60 -46.35 20.11
C GLU A 293 37.30 -46.07 20.87
N ALA A 294 37.19 -46.54 22.12
CA ALA A 294 36.09 -46.16 23.01
C ALA A 294 36.09 -44.65 23.29
N LEU A 295 37.26 -44.04 23.49
CA LEU A 295 37.37 -42.60 23.66
C LEU A 295 36.98 -41.83 22.40
N ARG A 296 37.36 -42.30 21.20
CA ARG A 296 36.91 -41.72 19.93
C ARG A 296 35.39 -41.81 19.77
N ARG A 297 34.80 -42.97 20.05
CA ARG A 297 33.35 -43.17 20.01
C ARG A 297 32.64 -42.26 21.00
N ALA A 298 33.10 -42.18 22.24
CA ALA A 298 32.54 -41.27 23.24
C ALA A 298 32.67 -39.79 22.84
N THR A 299 33.78 -39.41 22.20
CA THR A 299 33.98 -38.03 21.70
C THR A 299 33.02 -37.72 20.57
N LEU A 300 32.81 -38.64 19.62
CA LEU A 300 31.83 -38.49 18.56
C LEU A 300 30.40 -38.45 19.11
N GLU A 301 30.11 -39.25 20.13
CA GLU A 301 28.81 -39.25 20.82
C GLU A 301 28.58 -37.93 21.56
N ILE A 302 29.59 -37.36 22.22
CA ILE A 302 29.51 -36.02 22.82
C ILE A 302 29.27 -34.94 21.75
N ILE A 303 29.94 -35.03 20.60
CA ILE A 303 29.73 -34.10 19.48
C ILE A 303 28.29 -34.26 18.93
N SER A 304 27.82 -35.49 18.77
CA SER A 304 26.45 -35.81 18.33
C SER A 304 25.42 -35.27 19.31
N LEU A 305 25.57 -35.54 20.60
CA LEU A 305 24.68 -35.06 21.65
C LEU A 305 24.73 -33.53 21.79
N LYS A 306 25.88 -32.89 21.58
CA LYS A 306 25.97 -31.41 21.51
C LYS A 306 25.25 -30.87 20.27
N ALA A 307 25.36 -31.53 19.13
CA ALA A 307 24.61 -31.16 17.93
C ALA A 307 23.10 -31.36 18.12
N GLU A 308 22.68 -32.48 18.70
CA GLU A 308 21.28 -32.74 19.06
C GLU A 308 20.76 -31.74 20.09
N LEU A 309 21.54 -31.36 21.09
CA LEU A 309 21.17 -30.36 22.09
C LEU A 309 21.08 -28.96 21.48
N SER A 310 21.97 -28.62 20.52
CA SER A 310 21.88 -27.40 19.73
C SER A 310 20.65 -27.39 18.81
N MET A 311 20.27 -28.53 18.24
CA MET A 311 19.05 -28.69 17.42
C MET A 311 17.78 -28.75 18.27
N ALA A 312 17.85 -29.25 19.50
CA ALA A 312 16.75 -29.30 20.46
C ALA A 312 16.53 -27.96 21.17
N GLN A 313 17.57 -27.14 21.36
CA GLN A 313 17.45 -25.71 21.68
C GLN A 313 16.78 -24.93 20.52
N ASN A 314 16.82 -25.48 19.31
CA ASN A 314 16.06 -25.04 18.13
C ASN A 314 14.64 -25.64 18.05
N ARG A 315 14.04 -26.00 19.21
CA ARG A 315 12.59 -26.29 19.31
C ARG A 315 11.70 -25.06 19.19
N ASN A 316 12.26 -23.88 18.97
CA ASN A 316 11.59 -22.87 18.17
C ASN A 316 12.00 -23.18 16.73
N GLY A 317 11.16 -23.96 16.04
CA GLY A 317 11.38 -24.32 14.64
C GLY A 317 11.72 -23.09 13.80
N VAL A 318 12.31 -23.30 12.62
CA VAL A 318 12.51 -22.25 11.62
C VAL A 318 11.34 -21.28 11.70
N MET A 319 11.60 -20.08 12.24
CA MET A 319 10.61 -19.02 12.36
C MET A 319 10.34 -18.52 10.95
N ARG A 320 9.59 -19.30 10.18
CA ARG A 320 8.68 -18.76 9.19
C ARG A 320 7.60 -18.09 10.02
N LEU A 321 7.73 -16.77 10.19
CA LEU A 321 6.58 -15.97 10.58
C LEU A 321 5.43 -16.37 9.66
N PRO A 322 4.27 -16.77 10.20
CA PRO A 322 3.07 -16.90 9.39
C PRO A 322 2.84 -15.57 8.69
N ASP A 323 2.59 -15.58 7.38
CA ASP A 323 2.19 -14.39 6.59
C ASP A 323 0.89 -13.73 7.10
N MET A 324 0.33 -14.20 8.21
CA MET A 324 -0.94 -13.77 8.80
C MET A 324 -0.86 -13.27 10.25
N VAL A 325 0.32 -13.20 10.89
CA VAL A 325 0.46 -12.50 12.20
C VAL A 325 1.57 -11.44 12.14
N CYS A 326 1.61 -10.73 11.02
CA CYS A 326 2.29 -9.45 10.93
C CYS A 326 1.44 -8.59 9.99
N GLY A 327 0.67 -7.66 10.55
CA GLY A 327 0.23 -6.52 9.75
C GLY A 327 1.49 -5.81 9.25
N PRO A 328 1.53 -5.33 8.00
CA PRO A 328 2.73 -4.72 7.39
C PRO A 328 3.24 -3.45 8.10
N GLU A 329 2.59 -3.01 9.18
CA GLU A 329 2.86 -1.73 9.87
C GLU A 329 3.66 -1.87 11.18
N THR A 330 3.84 -3.05 11.78
CA THR A 330 4.30 -3.14 13.19
C THR A 330 5.59 -3.92 13.49
N LEU A 331 6.32 -4.46 12.50
CA LEU A 331 7.64 -5.09 12.73
C LEU A 331 8.78 -4.64 11.80
N LYS A 332 8.62 -3.54 11.05
CA LYS A 332 9.78 -2.70 10.75
C LYS A 332 9.83 -1.64 11.82
N GLY A 333 10.63 -1.90 12.84
CA GLY A 333 11.12 -0.82 13.68
C GLY A 333 11.61 0.28 12.76
N LYS A 334 10.94 1.43 12.79
CA LYS A 334 11.61 2.70 12.57
C LYS A 334 12.73 2.78 13.62
N GLU A 335 13.87 2.16 13.33
CA GLU A 335 15.05 3.01 13.33
C GLU A 335 14.67 4.16 12.41
N ASN A 336 14.60 5.37 12.96
CA ASN A 336 14.34 6.56 12.18
C ASN A 336 15.37 6.58 11.06
N ASP A 337 14.99 6.12 9.88
CA ASP A 337 15.84 6.18 8.72
C ASP A 337 15.93 7.66 8.36
N ALA A 338 16.91 8.31 8.97
CA ALA A 338 17.10 9.75 8.90
C ALA A 338 17.29 10.18 7.44
N ALA A 339 17.80 9.30 6.58
CA ALA A 339 17.93 9.54 5.15
C ALA A 339 16.56 9.51 4.45
N LEU A 340 15.72 8.50 4.71
CA LEU A 340 14.37 8.44 4.15
C LEU A 340 13.47 9.56 4.68
N GLU A 341 13.56 9.88 5.97
CA GLU A 341 12.82 10.98 6.60
C GLU A 341 13.24 12.34 6.03
N ALA A 342 14.54 12.56 5.78
CA ALA A 342 15.03 13.75 5.11
C ALA A 342 14.52 13.86 3.66
N ILE A 343 14.55 12.76 2.89
CA ILE A 343 13.99 12.71 1.54
C ILE A 343 12.48 12.99 1.56
N SER A 344 11.75 12.40 2.50
CA SER A 344 10.30 12.60 2.66
C SER A 344 9.94 14.05 2.96
N LYS A 345 10.67 14.71 3.88
CA LYS A 345 10.50 16.15 4.16
C LYS A 345 10.76 17.03 2.94
N GLU A 346 11.79 16.69 2.15
CA GLU A 346 12.14 17.43 0.93
C GLU A 346 11.08 17.23 -0.17
N VAL A 347 10.51 16.03 -0.30
CA VAL A 347 9.35 15.76 -1.19
C VAL A 347 8.16 16.62 -0.80
N GLU A 348 7.79 16.64 0.47
CA GLU A 348 6.65 17.43 0.95
C GLU A 348 6.87 18.93 0.79
N GLN A 349 8.11 19.40 0.88
CA GLN A 349 8.45 20.79 0.58
C GLN A 349 8.31 21.09 -0.92
N LEU A 350 8.85 20.24 -1.80
CA LEU A 350 8.74 20.43 -3.25
C LEU A 350 7.28 20.36 -3.73
N LYS A 351 6.45 19.48 -3.16
CA LYS A 351 5.00 19.44 -3.45
C LYS A 351 4.29 20.75 -3.09
N ARG A 352 4.62 21.36 -1.94
CA ARG A 352 4.07 22.68 -1.56
C ARG A 352 4.50 23.77 -2.55
N ASP A 353 5.73 23.68 -3.04
CA ASP A 353 6.31 24.67 -3.95
C ASP A 353 5.92 24.43 -5.42
N GLU A 354 5.34 23.27 -5.78
CA GLU A 354 4.96 22.89 -7.15
C GLU A 354 4.03 23.93 -7.81
N LEU A 355 3.01 24.37 -7.08
CA LEU A 355 2.03 25.35 -7.56
C LEU A 355 2.70 26.69 -7.92
N LYS A 356 3.79 27.06 -7.25
CA LYS A 356 4.52 28.32 -7.49
C LYS A 356 5.18 28.34 -8.87
N TYR A 357 5.60 27.18 -9.38
CA TYR A 357 6.37 27.07 -10.63
C TYR A 357 5.61 26.45 -11.80
N MET A 358 4.32 26.14 -11.60
CA MET A 358 3.45 25.54 -12.62
C MET A 358 3.06 26.54 -13.72
N VAL A 359 2.69 27.77 -13.36
CA VAL A 359 2.22 28.79 -14.29
C VAL A 359 2.79 30.17 -13.93
N PHE A 360 3.37 30.86 -14.92
CA PHE A 360 3.73 32.27 -14.77
C PHE A 360 2.50 33.17 -14.96
N ILE A 361 2.20 34.00 -13.96
CA ILE A 361 1.14 34.99 -14.02
C ILE A 361 1.78 36.39 -14.13
N PRO A 362 1.71 37.06 -15.30
CA PRO A 362 2.26 38.41 -15.45
C PRO A 362 1.49 39.43 -14.60
N ASN A 363 2.19 40.37 -13.95
CA ASN A 363 1.55 41.48 -13.27
C ASN A 363 1.13 42.56 -14.30
N PRO A 364 -0.18 42.79 -14.51
CA PRO A 364 -0.67 43.73 -15.53
C PRO A 364 -0.29 45.19 -15.24
N SER A 365 0.08 45.52 -14.01
CA SER A 365 0.46 46.87 -13.60
C SER A 365 1.92 47.22 -13.94
N ARG A 366 2.75 46.26 -14.35
CA ARG A 366 4.16 46.49 -14.69
C ARG A 366 4.34 46.72 -16.20
N PRO A 367 5.27 47.58 -16.64
CA PRO A 367 5.59 47.75 -18.05
C PRO A 367 6.19 46.48 -18.68
N ARG A 368 5.99 46.29 -19.99
CA ARG A 368 6.31 45.06 -20.74
C ARG A 368 7.76 44.57 -20.56
N HIS A 369 8.74 45.46 -20.57
CA HIS A 369 10.14 45.08 -20.38
C HIS A 369 10.43 44.52 -18.97
N LEU A 370 9.72 44.99 -17.93
CA LEU A 370 9.82 44.42 -16.59
C LEU A 370 9.09 43.09 -16.48
N GLN A 371 7.96 42.93 -17.18
CA GLN A 371 7.27 41.64 -17.25
C GLN A 371 8.12 40.56 -17.94
N GLU A 372 8.87 40.93 -18.98
CA GLU A 372 9.83 40.04 -19.65
C GLU A 372 10.99 39.65 -18.73
N GLN A 373 11.49 40.59 -17.92
CA GLN A 373 12.48 40.30 -16.87
C GLN A 373 11.92 39.37 -15.77
N ASP A 374 10.68 39.59 -15.34
CA ASP A 374 10.01 38.73 -14.36
C ASP A 374 9.79 37.31 -14.92
N ARG A 375 9.42 37.21 -16.20
CA ARG A 375 9.29 35.93 -16.90
C ARG A 375 10.63 35.19 -16.97
N ALA A 376 11.71 35.89 -17.31
CA ALA A 376 13.05 35.30 -17.35
C ALA A 376 13.50 34.82 -15.96
N ARG A 377 13.17 35.57 -14.90
CA ARG A 377 13.42 35.17 -13.51
C ARG A 377 12.61 33.93 -13.14
N PHE A 378 11.31 33.92 -13.44
CA PHE A 378 10.44 32.76 -13.21
C PHE A 378 10.96 31.51 -13.90
N GLU A 379 11.39 31.60 -15.16
CA GLU A 379 11.93 30.47 -15.91
C GLU A 379 13.19 29.92 -15.24
N LYS A 380 14.11 30.79 -14.82
CA LYS A 380 15.31 30.39 -14.08
C LYS A 380 14.98 29.72 -12.74
N GLU A 381 14.00 30.23 -12.00
CA GLU A 381 13.55 29.63 -10.74
C GLU A 381 12.87 28.26 -10.98
N ARG A 382 12.08 28.14 -12.05
CA ARG A 382 11.47 26.88 -12.47
C ARG A 382 12.50 25.84 -12.88
N GLU A 383 13.52 26.23 -13.63
CA GLU A 383 14.65 25.35 -13.98
C GLU A 383 15.38 24.85 -12.73
N ALA A 384 15.62 25.73 -11.75
CA ALA A 384 16.21 25.36 -10.47
C ALA A 384 15.32 24.38 -9.68
N TYR A 385 14.00 24.61 -9.65
CA TYR A 385 13.04 23.68 -9.05
C TYR A 385 13.06 22.31 -9.73
N ASN A 386 13.03 22.27 -11.06
CA ASN A 386 13.09 21.02 -11.83
C ASN A 386 14.40 20.25 -11.57
N TYR A 387 15.51 20.97 -11.42
CA TYR A 387 16.80 20.38 -11.05
C TYR A 387 16.77 19.76 -9.65
N GLN A 388 16.13 20.42 -8.67
CA GLN A 388 15.92 19.88 -7.33
C GLN A 388 15.07 18.60 -7.36
N VAL A 389 13.95 18.60 -8.09
CA VAL A 389 13.08 17.42 -8.27
C VAL A 389 13.86 16.25 -8.90
N SER A 390 14.66 16.52 -9.93
CA SER A 390 15.50 15.51 -10.58
C SER A 390 16.56 14.93 -9.64
N THR A 391 17.20 15.80 -8.85
CA THR A 391 18.23 15.40 -7.87
C THR A 391 17.62 14.55 -6.76
N LEU A 392 16.46 14.93 -6.24
CA LEU A 392 15.72 14.16 -5.24
C LEU A 392 15.33 12.79 -5.79
N ARG A 393 14.81 12.74 -7.02
CA ARG A 393 14.46 11.48 -7.69
C ARG A 393 15.67 10.55 -7.75
N THR A 394 16.84 11.05 -8.16
CA THR A 394 18.08 10.28 -8.19
C THR A 394 18.47 9.74 -6.82
N ARG A 395 18.41 10.59 -5.77
CA ARG A 395 18.69 10.18 -4.39
C ARG A 395 17.73 9.11 -3.89
N LEU A 396 16.45 9.20 -4.22
CA LEU A 396 15.46 8.18 -3.88
C LEU A 396 15.73 6.85 -4.59
N HIS A 397 16.13 6.88 -5.86
CA HIS A 397 16.51 5.66 -6.60
C HIS A 397 17.77 5.02 -6.02
N GLN A 398 18.75 5.84 -5.61
CA GLN A 398 19.97 5.36 -4.97
C GLN A 398 19.66 4.71 -3.61
N TYR A 399 18.87 5.39 -2.77
CA TYR A 399 18.40 4.87 -1.49
C TYR A 399 17.65 3.53 -1.66
N TRP A 400 16.76 3.42 -2.65
CA TRP A 400 16.07 2.17 -2.96
C TRP A 400 17.04 1.06 -3.38
N LYS A 401 18.00 1.37 -4.24
CA LYS A 401 19.01 0.41 -4.72
C LYS A 401 19.86 -0.15 -3.57
N GLU A 402 20.18 0.68 -2.58
CA GLU A 402 20.95 0.30 -1.40
C GLU A 402 20.11 -0.51 -0.39
N THR A 403 18.84 -0.13 -0.18
CA THR A 403 17.97 -0.75 0.84
C THR A 403 17.27 -2.01 0.35
N CYS A 404 17.03 -2.11 -0.97
CA CYS A 404 16.30 -3.21 -1.62
C CYS A 404 17.12 -3.81 -2.77
N PRO A 405 18.27 -4.46 -2.51
CA PRO A 405 19.11 -5.02 -3.55
C PRO A 405 18.37 -6.09 -4.36
N GLY A 406 18.46 -6.02 -5.69
CA GLY A 406 17.84 -6.98 -6.60
C GLY A 406 16.35 -6.76 -6.89
N GLN A 407 15.68 -5.82 -6.21
CA GLN A 407 14.30 -5.46 -6.55
C GLN A 407 14.26 -4.27 -7.53
N PRO A 408 13.42 -4.33 -8.58
CA PRO A 408 13.21 -3.18 -9.46
C PRO A 408 12.59 -2.02 -8.67
N PHE A 409 12.89 -0.79 -9.07
CA PHE A 409 12.28 0.39 -8.45
C PHE A 409 10.74 0.31 -8.56
N PRO A 410 9.97 0.58 -7.49
CA PRO A 410 8.53 0.38 -7.49
C PRO A 410 7.88 1.32 -8.52
N ASN A 411 7.16 0.73 -9.47
CA ASN A 411 6.36 1.47 -10.42
C ASN A 411 4.89 1.38 -10.00
N LEU A 412 4.43 2.38 -9.26
CA LEU A 412 3.08 2.43 -8.68
C LEU A 412 1.95 2.45 -9.73
N PHE A 413 2.27 2.68 -11.01
CA PHE A 413 1.27 2.85 -12.07
C PHE A 413 1.37 1.83 -13.21
N GLY A 414 2.17 0.77 -13.08
CA GLY A 414 2.27 -0.27 -14.12
C GLY A 414 2.63 0.28 -15.51
N LEU A 415 3.21 1.48 -15.59
CA LEU A 415 3.63 2.08 -16.85
C LEU A 415 4.85 1.32 -17.34
N SER A 416 4.61 0.31 -18.19
CA SER A 416 5.63 -0.56 -18.76
C SER A 416 6.84 0.28 -19.21
N THR A 417 8.02 -0.04 -18.68
CA THR A 417 9.29 0.51 -19.15
C THR A 417 9.64 -0.13 -20.49
N VAL A 418 8.79 0.09 -21.50
CA VAL A 418 9.19 -0.13 -22.88
C VAL A 418 10.24 0.94 -23.16
N LYS A 419 11.50 0.53 -23.21
CA LYS A 419 12.55 1.28 -23.89
C LYS A 419 12.05 1.51 -25.33
N LYS A 420 11.39 2.65 -25.56
CA LYS A 420 11.27 3.18 -26.92
C LYS A 420 12.69 3.57 -27.33
N GLU A 421 13.18 2.89 -28.35
CA GLU A 421 14.32 3.35 -29.15
C GLU A 421 14.19 4.84 -29.46
N PRO A 422 15.31 5.56 -29.66
CA PRO A 422 15.34 7.01 -29.75
C PRO A 422 14.73 7.46 -31.08
N THR A 423 13.40 7.48 -31.16
CA THR A 423 12.70 8.11 -32.27
C THR A 423 12.60 9.59 -31.97
N LYS A 424 13.52 10.33 -32.63
CA LYS A 424 13.50 11.76 -32.96
C LYS A 424 13.02 12.71 -31.85
N VAL A 425 14.01 13.47 -31.34
CA VAL A 425 13.94 14.81 -30.72
C VAL A 425 12.55 15.22 -30.19
N PRO A 426 12.36 15.36 -28.87
CA PRO A 426 11.12 15.90 -28.34
C PRO A 426 10.90 17.30 -28.93
N LEU A 427 9.85 17.44 -29.75
CA LEU A 427 9.40 18.71 -30.28
C LEU A 427 9.15 19.66 -29.10
N GLN A 428 10.02 20.64 -28.96
CA GLN A 428 9.84 21.72 -28.00
C GLN A 428 8.52 22.42 -28.34
N ILE A 429 7.62 22.54 -27.36
CA ILE A 429 6.29 23.16 -27.44
C ILE A 429 6.38 24.70 -27.73
N ARG A 430 7.53 25.20 -28.20
CA ARG A 430 7.76 26.61 -28.49
C ARG A 430 7.39 27.03 -29.91
N ASP A 431 7.14 26.10 -30.83
CA ASP A 431 6.93 26.42 -32.27
C ASP A 431 5.55 26.02 -32.86
N VAL A 432 4.53 25.77 -32.03
CA VAL A 432 3.18 25.52 -32.56
C VAL A 432 2.49 26.85 -32.88
N ARG A 433 2.62 27.31 -34.12
CA ARG A 433 1.84 28.45 -34.67
C ARG A 433 0.57 27.96 -35.36
N TYR A 434 -0.49 28.75 -35.30
CA TYR A 434 -1.73 28.48 -36.02
C TYR A 434 -1.46 28.28 -37.52
N GLY A 435 -1.93 27.16 -38.08
CA GLY A 435 -1.69 26.76 -39.47
C GLY A 435 -0.36 26.03 -39.76
N SER A 436 0.54 25.90 -38.78
CA SER A 436 1.75 25.06 -38.91
C SER A 436 1.40 23.57 -39.00
N GLU A 437 2.31 22.77 -39.54
CA GLU A 437 2.12 21.32 -39.68
C GLU A 437 1.96 20.64 -38.32
N ALA A 438 2.68 21.10 -37.30
CA ALA A 438 2.50 20.65 -35.92
C ALA A 438 1.11 20.99 -35.35
N PHE A 439 0.53 22.15 -35.71
CA PHE A 439 -0.84 22.51 -35.32
C PHE A 439 -1.89 21.63 -36.01
N LYS A 440 -1.69 21.36 -37.31
CA LYS A 440 -2.58 20.48 -38.09
C LYS A 440 -2.56 19.05 -37.57
N ASP A 441 -1.39 18.54 -37.22
CA ASP A 441 -1.24 17.19 -36.63
C ASP A 441 -1.94 17.07 -35.27
N ILE A 442 -1.90 18.12 -34.44
CA ILE A 442 -2.62 18.15 -33.16
C ILE A 442 -4.14 18.18 -33.41
N CYS A 443 -4.61 19.06 -34.30
CA CYS A 443 -6.03 19.15 -34.63
C CYS A 443 -6.56 17.82 -35.19
N ASN A 444 -5.83 17.20 -36.12
CA ASN A 444 -6.19 15.90 -36.68
C ASN A 444 -6.23 14.79 -35.63
N ARG A 445 -5.27 14.77 -34.68
CA ARG A 445 -5.30 13.81 -33.54
C ARG A 445 -6.48 14.03 -32.60
N TRP A 446 -6.95 15.27 -32.49
CA TRP A 446 -8.10 15.63 -31.68
C TRP A 446 -9.43 15.55 -32.45
N GLY A 447 -9.40 15.04 -33.69
CA GLY A 447 -10.59 14.91 -34.53
C GLY A 447 -11.18 16.24 -35.00
N VAL A 448 -10.42 17.34 -34.87
CA VAL A 448 -10.81 18.68 -35.28
C VAL A 448 -10.18 18.95 -36.65
N LYS A 449 -10.97 19.34 -37.65
CA LYS A 449 -10.42 19.81 -38.93
C LYS A 449 -9.73 21.15 -38.71
N ALA A 450 -8.42 21.17 -38.96
CA ALA A 450 -7.56 22.36 -38.83
C ALA A 450 -7.84 23.44 -39.88
#